data_AF-A0ABD2SBJ3-F1
#
_entry.id   AF-A0ABD2SBJ3-F1
#
_cell.length_a   1.000
_cell.length_b   1.000
_cell.length_c   1.000
_cell.angle_alpha   90.00
_cell.angle_beta   90.00
_cell.angle_gamma   90.00
#
_symmetry.space_group_name_H-M   'P 1'
#
loop_
_entity.id
_entity.type
_entity.pdbx_description
1 polymer ?
#
loop_
_entity_poly.entity_id
_entity_poly.type
_entity_poly.pdbx_seq_one_letter_code
_entity_poly.pdbx_strand_id
1 'polypeptide(L)'
;MKRILMMSFGSKWKESKHEAKTIGYDPYNIDIERLAHCPNRVEEDQWRSLVHYWSSKEAKMTKMNNGVKPTRIEVFKKTHIRANKQPVNEIAGEVMKQMDDLAEVYPELNVPGSAPNDVYSQVMGSDTHGIVRTLGKGASPSLVYGPVYKRSQAEKRDFDTRVEMEVQKATSAMKIEMEAMDKKLLEAKEEAKENNEVMERKLSEAKLDMEEIIAEKVKEGIQACTVFGN
;
A
#
# COMPACT_ATOMS: atom_id res chain seq x y z
N MET A 1 27.34 19.47 24.94
CA MET A 1 26.54 20.38 25.79
C MET A 1 25.23 20.86 25.16
N LYS A 2 25.23 21.56 24.00
CA LYS A 2 23.97 22.06 23.36
C LYS A 2 22.89 21.00 23.15
N ARG A 3 23.25 19.77 22.73
CA ARG A 3 22.29 18.67 22.49
C ARG A 3 21.57 18.22 23.78
N ILE A 4 22.30 18.09 24.89
CA ILE A 4 21.75 17.65 26.19
C ILE A 4 20.84 18.75 26.78
N LEU A 5 21.24 20.01 26.67
CA LEU A 5 20.41 21.16 27.06
C LEU A 5 19.10 21.21 26.26
N MET A 6 19.16 21.05 24.94
CA MET A 6 17.96 21.03 24.07
C MET A 6 17.04 19.85 24.38
N MET A 7 17.58 18.67 24.71
CA MET A 7 16.77 17.53 25.16
C MET A 7 16.07 17.81 26.49
N SER A 8 16.76 18.43 27.46
CA SER A 8 16.17 18.78 28.76
C SER A 8 15.06 19.84 28.64
N PHE A 9 15.20 20.78 27.71
CA PHE A 9 14.17 21.79 27.41
C PHE A 9 12.92 21.15 26.79
N GLY A 10 13.11 20.18 25.88
CA GLY A 10 12.00 19.42 25.30
C GLY A 10 11.19 18.64 26.34
N SER A 11 11.85 18.00 27.31
CA SER A 11 11.16 17.28 28.40
C SER A 11 10.39 18.22 29.32
N LYS A 12 11.00 19.32 29.77
CA LYS A 12 10.34 20.34 30.60
C LYS A 12 9.15 20.98 29.89
N TRP A 13 9.26 21.20 28.58
CA TRP A 13 8.15 21.71 27.78
C TRP A 13 6.98 20.72 27.68
N LYS A 14 7.26 19.43 27.53
CA LYS A 14 6.21 18.39 27.56
C LYS A 14 5.51 18.34 28.92
N GLU A 15 6.28 18.39 30.00
CA GLU A 15 5.77 18.38 31.38
C GLU A 15 4.92 19.61 31.68
N SER A 16 5.41 20.80 31.29
CA SER A 16 4.65 22.05 31.41
C SER A 16 3.36 22.04 30.60
N LYS A 17 3.36 21.48 29.38
CA LYS A 17 2.15 21.31 28.58
C LYS A 17 1.17 20.32 29.21
N HIS A 18 1.68 19.23 29.79
CA HIS A 18 0.87 18.25 30.48
C HIS A 18 0.18 18.89 31.69
N GLU A 19 0.94 19.61 32.53
CA GLU A 19 0.42 20.34 33.69
C GLU A 19 -0.67 21.35 33.29
N ALA A 20 -0.40 22.17 32.27
CA ALA A 20 -1.39 23.12 31.73
C ALA A 20 -2.66 22.42 31.23
N LYS A 21 -2.52 21.26 30.59
CA LYS A 21 -3.65 20.46 30.11
C LYS A 21 -4.48 19.88 31.26
N THR A 22 -3.83 19.33 32.28
CA THR A 22 -4.50 18.74 33.44
C THR A 22 -5.26 19.78 34.27
N ILE A 23 -4.76 21.01 34.34
CA ILE A 23 -5.37 22.09 35.13
C ILE A 23 -6.49 22.79 34.33
N GLY A 24 -6.24 23.13 33.07
CA GLY A 24 -7.11 24.03 32.30
C GLY A 24 -7.97 23.35 31.22
N TYR A 25 -7.64 22.13 30.79
CA TYR A 25 -8.32 21.49 29.66
C TYR A 25 -9.14 20.25 30.05
N ASP A 26 -8.52 19.28 30.72
CA ASP A 26 -9.14 17.99 31.05
C ASP A 26 -10.36 18.08 32.01
N PRO A 27 -10.42 19.02 32.98
CA PRO A 27 -11.57 19.14 33.89
C PRO A 27 -12.85 19.67 33.22
N TYR A 28 -12.75 20.31 32.05
CA TYR A 28 -13.85 21.02 31.42
C TYR A 28 -14.27 20.35 30.12
N ASN A 29 -15.58 20.37 29.84
CA ASN A 29 -16.16 19.70 28.68
C ASN A 29 -16.44 20.64 27.50
N ILE A 30 -16.54 21.95 27.74
CA ILE A 30 -16.81 22.96 26.70
C ILE A 30 -15.61 23.88 26.47
N ASP A 31 -15.37 24.26 25.21
CA ASP A 31 -14.20 25.06 24.85
C ASP A 31 -14.24 26.49 25.45
N ILE A 32 -15.43 27.04 25.71
CA ILE A 32 -15.59 28.36 26.33
C ILE A 32 -15.05 28.35 27.77
N GLU A 33 -15.38 27.32 28.56
CA GLU A 33 -14.85 27.16 29.92
C GLU A 33 -13.34 26.89 29.90
N ARG A 34 -12.86 26.06 28.97
CA ARG A 34 -11.42 25.80 28.79
C ARG A 34 -10.64 27.08 28.54
N LEU A 35 -11.15 27.96 27.67
CA LEU A 35 -10.52 29.24 27.36
C LEU A 35 -10.47 30.18 28.57
N ALA A 36 -11.52 30.18 29.41
CA ALA A 36 -11.57 30.98 30.63
C ALA A 36 -10.60 30.48 31.71
N HIS A 37 -10.32 29.17 31.75
CA HIS A 37 -9.39 28.55 32.70
C HIS A 37 -7.95 28.50 32.18
N CYS A 38 -7.45 29.63 31.69
CA CYS A 38 -6.06 29.80 31.29
C CYS A 38 -5.13 29.73 32.53
N PRO A 39 -4.13 28.83 32.56
CA PRO A 39 -3.16 28.81 33.64
C PRO A 39 -2.31 30.09 33.66
N ASN A 40 -2.08 30.70 34.83
CA ASN A 40 -1.31 31.95 35.00
C ASN A 40 0.10 31.95 34.35
N ARG A 41 0.64 30.78 34.07
CA ARG A 41 1.98 30.57 33.51
C ARG A 41 2.00 30.54 31.97
N VAL A 42 0.84 30.51 31.33
CA VAL A 42 0.65 30.42 29.88
C VAL A 42 -0.06 31.70 29.42
N GLU A 43 0.45 32.31 28.36
CA GLU A 43 -0.14 33.49 27.74
C GLU A 43 -1.45 33.12 27.00
N GLU A 44 -2.42 34.03 26.94
CA GLU A 44 -3.79 33.72 26.48
C GLU A 44 -3.85 33.27 25.01
N ASP A 45 -3.09 33.90 24.11
CA ASP A 45 -3.04 33.50 22.69
C ASP A 45 -2.40 32.11 22.51
N GLN A 46 -1.36 31.80 23.30
CA GLN A 46 -0.78 30.46 23.35
C GLN A 46 -1.78 29.44 23.90
N TRP A 47 -2.53 29.80 24.94
CA TRP A 47 -3.56 28.95 25.53
C TRP A 47 -4.71 28.67 24.56
N ARG A 48 -5.22 29.70 23.87
CA ARG A 48 -6.22 29.57 22.80
C ARG A 48 -5.78 28.61 21.72
N SER A 49 -4.53 28.73 21.29
CA SER A 49 -3.94 27.83 20.28
C SER A 49 -3.86 26.39 20.78
N LEU A 50 -3.50 26.18 22.05
CA LEU A 50 -3.42 24.85 22.68
C LEU A 50 -4.81 24.21 22.86
N VAL A 51 -5.80 24.96 23.34
CA VAL A 51 -7.18 24.49 23.48
C VAL A 51 -7.73 24.10 22.11
N HIS A 52 -7.54 24.93 21.09
CA HIS A 52 -7.94 24.61 19.71
C HIS A 52 -7.26 23.32 19.20
N TYR A 53 -5.96 23.15 19.48
CA TYR A 53 -5.22 21.94 19.11
C TYR A 53 -5.71 20.70 19.87
N TRP A 54 -5.90 20.75 21.19
CA TRP A 54 -6.37 19.59 21.96
C TRP A 54 -7.84 19.25 21.69
N SER A 55 -8.65 20.25 21.38
CA SER A 55 -10.04 20.09 20.94
C SER A 55 -10.14 19.57 19.50
N SER A 56 -9.05 19.62 18.73
CA SER A 56 -8.99 19.09 17.38
C SER A 56 -9.31 17.59 17.34
N LYS A 57 -9.85 17.16 16.20
CA LYS A 57 -10.25 15.76 16.01
C LYS A 57 -9.04 14.83 15.98
N GLU A 58 -7.91 15.28 15.44
CA GLU A 58 -6.67 14.50 15.40
C GLU A 58 -6.15 14.23 16.83
N ALA A 59 -6.05 15.25 17.68
CA ALA A 59 -5.60 15.07 19.06
C ALA A 59 -6.49 14.10 19.85
N LYS A 60 -7.81 14.13 19.59
CA LYS A 60 -8.77 13.17 20.15
C LYS A 60 -8.58 11.76 19.59
N MET A 61 -8.35 11.61 18.30
CA MET A 61 -8.11 10.31 17.64
C MET A 61 -6.79 9.68 18.10
N THR A 62 -5.70 10.45 18.21
CA THR A 62 -4.42 9.95 18.74
C THR A 62 -4.57 9.45 20.17
N LYS A 63 -5.40 10.12 21.00
CA LYS A 63 -5.71 9.64 22.36
C LYS A 63 -6.50 8.31 22.33
N MET A 64 -7.44 8.15 21.40
CA MET A 64 -8.20 6.90 21.22
C MET A 64 -7.33 5.75 20.70
N ASN A 65 -6.33 6.04 19.87
CA ASN A 65 -5.45 5.06 19.25
C ASN A 65 -4.19 4.76 20.08
N ASN A 66 -4.27 4.84 21.42
CA ASN A 66 -3.15 4.57 22.34
C ASN A 66 -1.85 5.35 22.03
N GLY A 67 -1.98 6.58 21.52
CA GLY A 67 -0.82 7.43 21.19
C GLY A 67 -0.29 7.24 19.77
N VAL A 68 -0.82 6.31 18.98
CA VAL A 68 -0.50 6.18 17.56
C VAL A 68 -1.20 7.30 16.78
N LYS A 69 -0.42 8.05 15.99
CA LYS A 69 -0.97 9.11 15.15
C LYS A 69 -1.89 8.48 14.09
N PRO A 70 -3.13 8.95 13.92
CA PRO A 70 -4.02 8.43 12.89
C PRO A 70 -3.51 8.79 11.48
N THR A 71 -3.87 7.99 10.49
CA THR A 71 -3.63 8.35 9.08
C THR A 71 -4.56 9.48 8.65
N ARG A 72 -4.20 10.24 7.61
CA ARG A 72 -5.08 11.31 7.11
C ARG A 72 -6.41 10.79 6.58
N ILE A 73 -6.43 9.58 6.02
CA ILE A 73 -7.67 8.90 5.59
C ILE A 73 -8.58 8.63 6.79
N GLU A 74 -8.04 8.13 7.91
CA GLU A 74 -8.83 7.91 9.14
C GLU A 74 -9.43 9.22 9.67
N VAL A 75 -8.64 10.30 9.67
CA VAL A 75 -9.15 11.63 10.06
C VAL A 75 -10.24 12.10 9.10
N PHE A 76 -10.08 11.89 7.80
CA PHE A 76 -11.08 12.24 6.79
C PHE A 76 -12.38 11.45 6.96
N LYS A 77 -12.30 10.13 7.10
CA LYS A 77 -13.45 9.27 7.36
C LYS A 77 -14.19 9.70 8.63
N LYS A 78 -13.48 9.92 9.73
CA LYS A 78 -14.10 10.35 10.99
C LYS A 78 -14.79 11.72 10.88
N THR A 79 -14.29 12.61 10.02
CA THR A 79 -14.84 13.96 9.85
C THR A 79 -16.01 14.03 8.90
N HIS A 80 -16.06 13.14 7.91
CA HIS A 80 -17.05 13.13 6.83
C HIS A 80 -18.06 11.98 6.94
N ILE A 81 -18.10 11.29 8.08
CA ILE A 81 -19.14 10.32 8.43
C ILE A 81 -20.06 10.94 9.51
N ARG A 82 -21.37 10.89 9.28
CA ARG A 82 -22.40 11.29 10.24
C ARG A 82 -22.54 10.26 11.37
N ALA A 83 -23.18 10.61 12.48
CA ALA A 83 -23.48 9.66 13.56
C ALA A 83 -24.20 8.38 13.06
N ASN A 84 -25.00 8.51 12.01
CA ASN A 84 -25.74 7.41 11.37
C ASN A 84 -24.87 6.56 10.43
N LYS A 85 -23.54 6.69 10.48
CA LYS A 85 -22.54 6.00 9.63
C LYS A 85 -22.62 6.27 8.12
N GLN A 86 -23.48 7.18 7.69
CA GLN A 86 -23.57 7.60 6.30
C GLN A 86 -22.57 8.75 6.01
N PRO A 87 -22.03 8.82 4.78
CA PRO A 87 -21.25 9.96 4.33
C PRO A 87 -22.02 11.27 4.49
N VAL A 88 -21.30 12.37 4.73
CA VAL A 88 -21.91 13.68 4.89
C VAL A 88 -22.59 14.15 3.59
N ASN A 89 -22.01 13.84 2.43
CA ASN A 89 -22.53 14.09 1.08
C ASN A 89 -22.06 12.97 0.11
N GLU A 90 -22.63 12.93 -1.09
CA GLU A 90 -22.28 11.95 -2.14
C GLU A 90 -20.80 12.05 -2.54
N ILE A 91 -20.30 13.27 -2.74
CA ILE A 91 -18.89 13.54 -3.10
C ILE A 91 -17.93 12.96 -2.06
N ALA A 92 -18.18 13.13 -0.75
CA ALA A 92 -17.33 12.54 0.27
C ALA A 92 -17.40 11.02 0.26
N GLY A 93 -18.55 10.43 -0.11
CA GLY A 93 -18.68 8.99 -0.31
C GLY A 93 -17.79 8.49 -1.45
N GLU A 94 -17.80 9.17 -2.60
CA GLU A 94 -16.94 8.84 -3.74
C GLU A 94 -15.45 9.00 -3.39
N VAL A 95 -15.08 10.09 -2.74
CA VAL A 95 -13.70 10.34 -2.29
C VAL A 95 -13.24 9.28 -1.29
N MET A 96 -14.09 8.86 -0.36
CA MET A 96 -13.76 7.76 0.56
C MET A 96 -13.50 6.45 -0.18
N LYS A 97 -14.33 6.14 -1.19
CA LYS A 97 -14.14 4.96 -2.02
C LYS A 97 -12.80 5.01 -2.77
N GLN A 98 -12.47 6.15 -3.39
CA GLN A 98 -11.19 6.34 -4.06
C GLN A 98 -9.99 6.17 -3.11
N MET A 99 -10.10 6.67 -1.87
CA MET A 99 -9.07 6.48 -0.85
C MET A 99 -8.93 5.00 -0.44
N ASP A 100 -10.04 4.26 -0.37
CA ASP A 100 -10.01 2.84 -0.02
C ASP A 100 -9.42 1.97 -1.14
N ASP A 101 -9.84 2.23 -2.39
CA ASP A 101 -9.31 1.54 -3.56
C ASP A 101 -7.78 1.76 -3.68
N LEU A 102 -7.30 3.00 -3.49
CA LEU A 102 -5.86 3.30 -3.53
C LEU A 102 -5.09 2.72 -2.34
N ALA A 103 -5.70 2.68 -1.15
CA ALA A 103 -5.06 2.09 0.03
C ALA A 103 -4.92 0.56 -0.09
N GLU A 104 -5.81 -0.10 -0.84
CA GLU A 104 -5.71 -1.53 -1.15
C GLU A 104 -4.59 -1.81 -2.15
N VAL A 105 -4.45 -0.97 -3.19
CA VAL A 105 -3.38 -1.12 -4.19
C VAL A 105 -2.00 -0.76 -3.60
N TYR A 106 -1.94 0.27 -2.75
CA TYR A 106 -0.70 0.83 -2.20
C TYR A 106 -0.75 0.94 -0.66
N PRO A 107 -0.69 -0.20 0.07
CA PRO A 107 -0.77 -0.20 1.54
C PRO A 107 0.38 0.58 2.20
N GLU A 108 1.53 0.69 1.56
CA GLU A 108 2.69 1.45 2.03
C GLU A 108 2.42 2.97 2.11
N LEU A 109 1.49 3.48 1.31
CA LEU A 109 1.08 4.88 1.33
C LEU A 109 0.03 5.16 2.43
N ASN A 110 -0.56 4.10 3.01
CA ASN A 110 -1.56 4.18 4.07
C ASN A 110 -0.95 3.91 5.47
N VAL A 111 0.27 4.41 5.70
CA VAL A 111 0.95 4.27 6.99
C VAL A 111 0.96 5.63 7.72
N PRO A 112 0.81 5.65 9.06
CA PRO A 112 0.98 6.87 9.84
C PRO A 112 2.32 7.54 9.57
N GLY A 113 2.28 8.80 9.11
CA GLY A 113 3.49 9.56 8.79
C GLY A 113 3.91 9.53 7.32
N SER A 114 3.21 8.83 6.44
CA SER A 114 3.49 8.81 4.98
C SER A 114 3.24 10.16 4.28
N ALA A 115 2.56 11.09 4.95
CA ALA A 115 2.41 12.45 4.46
C ALA A 115 3.78 13.16 4.30
N PRO A 116 3.99 13.95 3.23
CA PRO A 116 2.98 14.50 2.34
C PRO A 116 2.61 13.62 1.13
N ASN A 117 3.23 12.46 0.94
CA ASN A 117 3.02 11.56 -0.20
C ASN A 117 2.15 10.35 0.17
N ASP A 118 1.08 10.56 0.93
CA ASP A 118 0.14 9.49 1.29
C ASP A 118 -1.05 9.41 0.32
N VAL A 119 -1.89 8.40 0.52
CA VAL A 119 -3.12 8.20 -0.27
C VAL A 119 -4.03 9.43 -0.24
N TYR A 120 -4.11 10.12 0.90
CA TYR A 120 -4.94 11.32 1.03
C TYR A 120 -4.48 12.43 0.07
N SER A 121 -3.18 12.69 -0.04
CA SER A 121 -2.63 13.68 -0.97
C SER A 121 -2.83 13.30 -2.43
N GLN A 122 -2.84 12.01 -2.77
CA GLN A 122 -3.08 11.58 -4.15
C GLN A 122 -4.52 11.87 -4.58
N VAL A 123 -5.49 11.61 -3.70
CA VAL A 123 -6.91 11.85 -3.99
C VAL A 123 -7.28 13.33 -3.91
N MET A 124 -6.87 14.00 -2.83
CA MET A 124 -7.29 15.38 -2.56
C MET A 124 -6.36 16.44 -3.17
N GLY A 125 -5.18 16.03 -3.63
CA GLY A 125 -4.09 16.91 -4.02
C GLY A 125 -3.22 17.36 -2.85
N SER A 126 -2.10 18.00 -3.19
CA SER A 126 -1.10 18.48 -2.22
C SER A 126 -1.65 19.50 -1.23
N ASP A 127 -1.04 19.56 -0.05
CA ASP A 127 -1.35 20.57 0.95
C ASP A 127 -1.14 22.01 0.44
N THR A 128 -1.95 22.92 0.97
CA THR A 128 -1.93 24.34 0.61
C THR A 128 -0.81 25.10 1.32
N HIS A 129 -0.43 26.26 0.78
CA HIS A 129 0.62 27.09 1.39
C HIS A 129 0.26 27.46 2.84
N GLY A 130 1.14 27.12 3.78
CA GLY A 130 1.02 27.47 5.19
C GLY A 130 0.04 26.61 6.00
N ILE A 131 -0.73 25.70 5.39
CA ILE A 131 -1.70 24.86 6.10
C ILE A 131 -1.66 23.42 5.57
N VAL A 132 -1.38 22.49 6.48
CA VAL A 132 -1.57 21.06 6.26
C VAL A 132 -3.05 20.74 6.44
N ARG A 133 -3.65 20.13 5.41
CA ARG A 133 -5.04 19.67 5.46
C ARG A 133 -5.19 18.63 6.56
N THR A 134 -6.40 18.49 7.11
CA THR A 134 -6.76 17.61 8.23
C THR A 134 -6.19 17.96 9.61
N LEU A 135 -5.10 18.73 9.73
CA LEU A 135 -4.48 19.08 11.02
C LEU A 135 -5.02 20.38 11.65
N GLY A 136 -5.87 21.12 10.94
CA GLY A 136 -6.48 22.37 11.41
C GLY A 136 -5.58 23.60 11.28
N LYS A 137 -6.04 24.74 11.82
CA LYS A 137 -5.31 26.02 11.75
C LYS A 137 -3.98 25.96 12.51
N GLY A 138 -2.92 26.54 11.93
CA GLY A 138 -1.60 26.68 12.55
C GLY A 138 -0.62 25.53 12.26
N ALA A 139 -1.08 24.43 11.68
CA ALA A 139 -0.22 23.35 11.25
C ALA A 139 0.40 23.68 9.88
N SER A 140 1.56 24.33 9.85
CA SER A 140 2.24 24.61 8.57
C SER A 140 3.00 23.38 8.06
N PRO A 141 3.03 23.13 6.73
CA PRO A 141 3.75 21.99 6.17
C PRO A 141 5.22 21.93 6.58
N SER A 142 5.90 23.07 6.66
CA SER A 142 7.31 23.14 7.07
C SER A 142 7.53 22.80 8.54
N LEU A 143 6.53 23.07 9.40
CA LEU A 143 6.59 22.72 10.82
C LEU A 143 6.27 21.23 11.03
N VAL A 144 5.34 20.68 10.26
CA VAL A 144 4.85 19.31 10.41
C VAL A 144 5.78 18.29 9.75
N TYR A 145 6.20 18.56 8.50
CA TYR A 145 7.05 17.67 7.71
C TYR A 145 8.54 18.01 7.82
N GLY A 146 8.86 19.19 8.35
CA GLY A 146 10.22 19.71 8.36
C GLY A 146 10.58 20.44 7.05
N PRO A 147 11.83 20.91 6.94
CA PRO A 147 12.30 21.60 5.75
C PRO A 147 12.29 20.65 4.55
N VAL A 148 11.39 20.91 3.60
CA VAL A 148 11.37 20.21 2.32
C VAL A 148 12.46 20.83 1.44
N TYR A 149 13.48 20.05 1.07
CA TYR A 149 14.46 20.47 0.08
C TYR A 149 13.73 20.72 -1.25
N LYS A 150 13.61 21.99 -1.64
CA LYS A 150 13.00 22.36 -2.92
C LYS A 150 14.05 22.21 -4.01
N ARG A 151 14.03 21.08 -4.73
CA ARG A 151 14.67 21.01 -6.04
C ARG A 151 14.12 22.11 -6.94
N SER A 152 14.97 22.67 -7.78
CA SER A 152 14.52 23.53 -8.87
C SER A 152 13.56 22.75 -9.79
N GLN A 153 12.69 23.47 -10.52
CA GLN A 153 11.79 22.82 -11.47
C GLN A 153 12.53 21.97 -12.49
N ALA A 154 13.74 22.38 -12.90
CA ALA A 154 14.59 21.63 -13.81
C ALA A 154 15.02 20.29 -13.20
N GLU A 155 15.58 20.31 -11.99
CA GLU A 155 16.03 19.07 -11.31
C GLU A 155 14.86 18.13 -10.98
N LYS A 156 13.65 18.67 -10.79
CA LYS A 156 12.45 17.84 -10.60
C LYS A 156 12.08 17.11 -11.89
N ARG A 157 12.05 17.83 -13.02
CA ARG A 157 11.81 17.24 -14.34
C ARG A 157 12.86 16.17 -14.66
N ASP A 158 14.15 16.45 -14.44
CA ASP A 158 15.23 15.49 -14.71
C ASP A 158 15.07 14.20 -13.89
N PHE A 159 14.66 14.32 -12.63
CA PHE A 159 14.38 13.16 -11.78
C PHE A 159 13.17 12.37 -12.27
N ASP A 160 12.06 13.05 -12.54
CA ASP A 160 10.83 12.41 -13.04
C ASP A 160 11.12 11.69 -14.36
N THR A 161 11.84 12.32 -15.29
CA THR A 161 12.25 11.72 -16.57
C THR A 161 13.13 10.49 -16.36
N ARG A 162 14.07 10.53 -15.39
CA ARG A 162 14.93 9.39 -15.07
C ARG A 162 14.12 8.21 -14.50
N VAL A 163 13.21 8.49 -13.56
CA VAL A 163 12.32 7.46 -12.99
C VAL A 163 11.46 6.84 -14.08
N GLU A 164 10.89 7.65 -14.96
CA GLU A 164 10.04 7.19 -16.06
C GLU A 164 10.82 6.33 -17.06
N MET A 165 12.07 6.71 -17.39
CA MET A 165 12.97 5.87 -18.19
C MET A 165 13.30 4.54 -17.49
N GLU A 166 13.54 4.53 -16.18
CA GLU A 166 13.83 3.30 -15.43
C GLU A 166 12.61 2.37 -15.40
N VAL A 167 11.41 2.91 -15.21
CA VAL A 167 10.16 2.13 -15.26
C VAL A 167 9.92 1.57 -16.66
N GLN A 168 10.12 2.36 -17.72
CA GLN A 168 10.01 1.88 -19.10
C GLN A 168 11.04 0.78 -19.42
N LYS A 169 12.25 0.91 -18.90
CA LYS A 169 13.29 -0.12 -19.04
C LYS A 169 12.91 -1.40 -18.30
N ALA A 170 12.39 -1.31 -17.08
CA ALA A 170 11.96 -2.47 -16.32
C ALA A 170 10.76 -3.18 -16.97
N THR A 171 9.77 -2.42 -17.43
CA THR A 171 8.58 -2.96 -18.11
C THR A 171 8.91 -3.60 -19.46
N SER A 172 9.80 -3.00 -20.26
CA SER A 172 10.26 -3.62 -21.51
C SER A 172 11.11 -4.87 -21.26
N ALA A 173 11.98 -4.88 -20.25
CA ALA A 173 12.72 -6.07 -19.86
C ALA A 173 11.78 -7.22 -19.45
N MET A 174 10.77 -6.94 -18.61
CA MET A 174 9.76 -7.93 -18.24
C MET A 174 8.99 -8.45 -19.45
N LYS A 175 8.65 -7.58 -20.40
CA LYS A 175 7.95 -7.98 -21.64
C LYS A 175 8.81 -8.93 -22.49
N ILE A 176 10.10 -8.63 -22.65
CA ILE A 176 11.04 -9.49 -23.38
C ILE A 176 11.18 -10.86 -22.69
N GLU A 177 11.28 -10.88 -21.36
CA GLU A 177 11.34 -12.14 -20.60
C GLU A 177 10.06 -12.97 -20.75
N MET A 178 8.89 -12.32 -20.73
CA MET A 178 7.60 -12.98 -20.93
C MET A 178 7.49 -13.60 -22.34
N GLU A 179 7.86 -12.85 -23.38
CA GLU A 179 7.88 -13.36 -24.77
C GLU A 179 8.87 -14.52 -24.94
N ALA A 180 10.03 -14.48 -24.27
CA ALA A 180 11.00 -15.57 -24.30
C ALA A 180 10.50 -16.83 -23.57
N MET A 181 9.77 -16.67 -22.47
CA MET A 181 9.13 -17.81 -21.79
C MET A 181 8.01 -18.41 -22.63
N ASP A 182 7.18 -17.60 -23.27
CA ASP A 182 6.11 -18.08 -24.16
C ASP A 182 6.67 -18.85 -25.36
N LYS A 183 7.76 -18.38 -25.96
CA LYS A 183 8.44 -19.09 -27.06
C LYS A 183 8.98 -20.45 -26.62
N LYS A 184 9.65 -20.51 -25.46
CA LYS A 184 10.15 -21.78 -24.89
C LYS A 184 9.01 -22.74 -24.57
N LEU A 185 7.86 -22.23 -24.11
CA LEU A 185 6.69 -23.04 -23.82
C LEU A 185 6.06 -23.62 -25.10
N LEU A 186 6.09 -22.88 -26.22
CA LEU A 186 5.67 -23.39 -27.53
C LEU A 186 6.62 -24.47 -28.06
N GLU A 187 7.93 -24.23 -27.99
CA GLU A 187 8.95 -25.20 -28.40
C GLU A 187 8.84 -26.51 -27.59
N ALA A 188 8.67 -26.41 -26.26
CA ALA A 188 8.47 -27.58 -25.39
C ALA A 188 7.16 -28.34 -25.67
N LYS A 189 6.10 -27.63 -26.08
CA LYS A 189 4.83 -28.26 -26.47
C LYS A 189 4.95 -29.03 -27.79
N GLU A 190 5.67 -28.49 -28.77
CA GLU A 190 5.91 -29.18 -30.04
C GLU A 190 6.81 -30.40 -29.84
N GLU A 191 7.89 -30.30 -29.06
CA GLU A 191 8.73 -31.47 -28.73
C GLU A 191 7.93 -32.56 -27.98
N ALA A 192 7.06 -32.17 -27.05
CA ALA A 192 6.20 -33.13 -26.35
C ALA A 192 5.24 -33.84 -27.30
N LYS A 193 4.71 -33.12 -28.30
CA LYS A 193 3.83 -33.68 -29.33
C LYS A 193 4.60 -34.64 -30.24
N GLU A 194 5.77 -34.25 -30.72
CA GLU A 194 6.62 -35.09 -31.56
C GLU A 194 7.06 -36.37 -30.83
N ASN A 195 7.47 -36.25 -29.56
CA ASN A 195 7.80 -37.40 -28.72
C ASN A 195 6.60 -38.34 -28.52
N ASN A 196 5.40 -37.80 -28.36
CA ASN A 196 4.18 -38.60 -28.25
C ASN A 196 3.88 -39.35 -29.56
N GLU A 197 4.00 -38.69 -30.70
CA GLU A 197 3.82 -39.31 -32.02
C GLU A 197 4.87 -40.41 -32.31
N VAL A 198 6.13 -40.20 -31.90
CA VAL A 198 7.19 -41.23 -31.96
C VAL A 198 6.85 -42.42 -31.07
N MET A 199 6.33 -42.17 -29.86
CA MET A 199 5.95 -43.24 -28.93
C MET A 199 4.81 -44.09 -29.50
N GLU A 200 3.76 -43.46 -30.04
CA GLU A 200 2.63 -44.15 -30.69
C GLU A 200 3.09 -45.00 -31.87
N ARG A 201 4.00 -44.50 -32.72
CA ARG A 201 4.58 -45.29 -33.82
C ARG A 201 5.30 -46.53 -33.32
N LYS A 202 6.22 -46.39 -32.36
CA LYS A 202 6.94 -47.54 -31.77
C LYS A 202 5.98 -48.55 -31.15
N LEU A 203 4.90 -48.07 -30.55
CA LEU A 203 3.88 -48.92 -29.93
C LEU A 203 3.05 -49.68 -30.97
N SER A 204 2.76 -49.06 -32.13
CA SER A 204 2.12 -49.74 -33.27
C SER A 204 3.03 -50.79 -33.93
N GLU A 205 4.32 -50.49 -34.06
CA GLU A 205 5.32 -51.39 -34.65
C GLU A 205 5.52 -52.65 -33.78
N ALA A 206 5.66 -52.46 -32.47
CA ALA A 206 5.75 -53.58 -31.52
C ALA A 206 4.47 -54.45 -31.48
N LYS A 207 3.30 -53.88 -31.76
CA LYS A 207 2.05 -54.64 -31.89
C LYS A 207 2.05 -55.50 -33.15
N LEU A 208 2.52 -54.97 -34.27
CA LEU A 208 2.65 -55.71 -35.53
C LEU A 208 3.66 -56.87 -35.41
N ASP A 209 4.83 -56.63 -34.80
CA ASP A 209 5.84 -57.66 -34.56
C ASP A 209 5.27 -58.81 -33.71
N MET A 210 4.49 -58.48 -32.68
CA MET A 210 3.82 -59.47 -31.83
C MET A 210 2.77 -60.28 -32.63
N GLU A 211 1.99 -59.63 -33.50
CA GLU A 211 1.02 -60.31 -34.36
C GLU A 211 1.70 -61.26 -35.36
N GLU A 212 2.85 -60.86 -35.93
CA GLU A 212 3.64 -61.70 -36.83
C GLU A 212 4.18 -62.94 -36.13
N ILE A 213 4.76 -62.78 -34.93
CA ILE A 213 5.23 -63.91 -34.10
C ILE A 213 4.09 -64.85 -33.74
N ILE A 214 2.91 -64.32 -33.42
CA ILE A 214 1.73 -65.14 -33.11
C ILE A 214 1.29 -65.92 -34.36
N ALA A 215 1.23 -65.27 -35.53
CA ALA A 215 0.86 -65.91 -36.78
C ALA A 215 1.83 -67.03 -37.18
N GLU A 216 3.14 -66.82 -36.98
CA GLU A 216 4.17 -67.82 -37.23
C GLU A 216 4.00 -69.04 -36.33
N LYS A 217 3.83 -68.83 -35.01
CA LYS A 217 3.59 -69.93 -34.06
C LYS A 217 2.28 -70.67 -34.28
N VAL A 218 1.22 -69.99 -34.69
CA VAL A 218 -0.05 -70.62 -35.06
C VAL A 218 0.14 -71.51 -36.31
N LYS A 219 0.90 -71.04 -37.29
CA LYS A 219 1.21 -71.80 -38.51
C LYS A 219 2.04 -73.05 -38.22
N GLU A 220 3.06 -72.94 -37.36
CA GLU A 220 3.84 -74.09 -36.87
C GLU A 220 2.95 -75.10 -36.13
N GLY A 221 2.05 -74.62 -35.26
CA GLY A 221 1.10 -75.47 -34.55
C GLY A 221 0.14 -76.22 -35.48
N ILE A 222 -0.39 -75.54 -36.50
CA ILE A 222 -1.25 -76.16 -37.52
C ILE A 222 -0.47 -77.22 -38.32
N GLN A 223 0.79 -76.94 -38.71
CA GLN A 223 1.64 -77.91 -39.41
C GLN A 223 1.95 -79.14 -38.55
N ALA A 224 2.23 -78.96 -37.26
CA ALA A 224 2.45 -80.08 -36.34
C ALA A 224 1.21 -80.98 -36.22
N CYS A 225 0.00 -80.41 -36.16
CA CYS A 225 -1.24 -81.19 -36.12
C CYS A 225 -1.52 -81.96 -37.41
N THR A 226 -1.11 -81.47 -38.59
CA THR A 226 -1.27 -82.20 -39.86
C THR A 226 -0.31 -83.36 -40.05
N VAL A 227 0.86 -83.35 -39.38
CA VAL A 227 1.86 -84.43 -39.47
C VAL A 227 1.54 -85.61 -38.54
N PHE A 228 0.83 -85.37 -37.43
CA PHE A 228 0.42 -86.42 -36.47
C PHE A 228 -0.95 -87.06 -36.76
N GLY A 229 -1.64 -86.64 -37.82
CA GLY A 229 -3.02 -87.07 -38.15
C GLY A 229 -3.16 -88.09 -39.30
N ASN A 230 -2.08 -88.72 -39.75
CA ASN A 230 -2.11 -89.84 -40.71
C ASN A 230 -1.55 -91.12 -40.09
#